data_AF-A0A956V4D4-F1
#
_entry.id   AF-A0A956V4D4-F1
#
_cell.length_a   1.000
_cell.length_b   1.000
_cell.length_c   1.000
_cell.angle_alpha   90.00
_cell.angle_beta   90.00
_cell.angle_gamma   90.00
#
_symmetry.space_group_name_H-M   'P 1'
#
loop_
_entity.id
_entity.type
_entity.pdbx_description
1 polymer ?
#
loop_
_entity_poly.entity_id
_entity_poly.type
_entity_poly.pdbx_seq_one_letter_code
_entity_poly.pdbx_strand_id
1 'polypeptide(L)' 'MKKSRTELKAELVAKYSEAIDELLTETEGQEDFRYLEAAVEKLAAKTLPETLKRVAESKDFSP' A
#
# COMPACT_ATOMS: atom_id res chain seq x y z
N MET A 1 -1.84 22.98 -3.59
CA MET A 1 -2.61 22.97 -2.33
C MET A 1 -2.15 21.77 -1.51
N LYS A 2 -1.97 21.89 -0.19
CA LYS A 2 -1.69 20.72 0.66
C LYS A 2 -2.96 19.85 0.70
N LYS A 3 -2.83 18.54 0.50
CA LYS A 3 -3.96 17.60 0.64
C LYS A 3 -4.32 17.49 2.12
N SER A 4 -5.60 17.43 2.43
CA SER A 4 -6.05 17.15 3.80
C SER A 4 -5.69 15.71 4.18
N ARG A 5 -5.52 15.46 5.49
CA ARG A 5 -5.36 14.11 6.04
C ARG A 5 -6.43 13.11 5.54
N THR A 6 -7.68 13.54 5.39
CA THR A 6 -8.78 12.70 4.92
C THR A 6 -8.61 12.31 3.45
N GLU A 7 -8.25 13.26 2.59
CA GLU A 7 -7.99 12.99 1.16
C GLU A 7 -6.78 12.07 0.99
N LEU A 8 -5.71 12.31 1.74
CA LEU A 8 -4.53 11.42 1.70
C LEU A 8 -4.87 10.01 2.14
N LYS A 9 -5.64 9.85 3.22
CA LYS A 9 -6.07 8.53 3.69
C LYS A 9 -6.90 7.81 2.62
N ALA A 10 -7.85 8.49 2.00
CA ALA A 10 -8.70 7.90 0.96
C ALA A 10 -7.88 7.42 -0.24
N GLU A 11 -6.94 8.23 -0.72
CA GLU A 11 -6.05 7.86 -1.82
C GLU A 11 -5.16 6.66 -1.50
N LEU A 12 -4.56 6.64 -0.30
CA LEU A 12 -3.74 5.51 0.13
C LEU A 12 -4.58 4.24 0.20
N VAL A 13 -5.76 4.30 0.84
CA VAL A 13 -6.67 3.14 0.93
C VAL A 13 -7.05 2.63 -0.46
N ALA A 14 -7.51 3.49 -1.36
CA ALA A 14 -7.89 3.07 -2.71
C ALA A 14 -6.74 2.38 -3.45
N LYS A 15 -5.55 2.99 -3.45
CA LYS A 15 -4.37 2.43 -4.10
C LYS A 15 -3.97 1.07 -3.52
N TYR A 16 -4.10 0.92 -2.20
CA TYR A 16 -3.75 -0.32 -1.51
C TYR A 16 -4.77 -1.42 -1.71
N SER A 17 -6.05 -1.08 -1.75
CA SER A 17 -7.12 -2.01 -2.09
C SER A 17 -6.90 -2.59 -3.48
N GLU A 18 -6.62 -1.76 -4.48
CA GLU A 18 -6.31 -2.23 -5.84
C GLU A 18 -5.11 -3.18 -5.88
N ALA A 19 -4.02 -2.82 -5.18
CA ALA A 19 -2.82 -3.64 -5.17
C ALA A 19 -2.98 -4.98 -4.40
N ILE A 20 -3.89 -5.02 -3.41
CA ILE A 20 -4.26 -6.25 -2.71
C ILE A 20 -5.15 -7.12 -3.60
N ASP A 21 -6.10 -6.54 -4.33
CA ASP A 21 -6.95 -7.29 -5.26
C ASP A 21 -6.12 -7.92 -6.40
N GLU A 22 -5.12 -7.19 -6.92
CA GLU A 22 -4.12 -7.72 -7.86
C GLU A 22 -3.37 -8.90 -7.23
N LEU A 23 -2.86 -8.76 -6.00
CA LEU A 23 -2.15 -9.82 -5.30
C LEU A 23 -3.03 -11.06 -5.09
N LEU A 24 -4.28 -10.88 -4.65
CA LEU A 24 -5.22 -11.97 -4.44
C LEU A 24 -5.53 -12.70 -5.75
N THR A 25 -5.61 -11.97 -6.86
CA THR A 25 -5.78 -12.56 -8.20
C THR A 25 -4.53 -13.32 -8.65
N GLU A 26 -3.33 -12.74 -8.48
CA GLU A 26 -2.05 -13.37 -8.85
C GLU A 26 -1.75 -14.62 -8.02
N THR A 27 -2.24 -14.67 -6.79
CA THR A 27 -2.02 -15.76 -5.84
C THR A 27 -3.22 -16.71 -5.74
N GLU A 28 -4.24 -16.55 -6.59
CA GLU A 28 -5.42 -17.41 -6.59
C GLU A 28 -5.03 -18.87 -6.85
N GLY A 29 -5.46 -19.76 -5.96
CA GLY A 29 -5.14 -21.19 -6.04
C GLY A 29 -3.68 -21.55 -5.69
N GLN A 30 -2.88 -20.59 -5.22
CA GLN A 30 -1.53 -20.87 -4.73
C GLN A 30 -1.58 -21.34 -3.27
N GLU A 31 -0.94 -22.49 -3.00
CA GLU A 31 -0.90 -23.10 -1.67
C GLU A 31 0.50 -23.05 -1.03
N ASP A 32 1.54 -22.69 -1.80
CA ASP A 32 2.90 -22.55 -1.25
C ASP A 32 3.01 -21.27 -0.40
N PHE A 33 3.08 -21.46 0.91
CA PHE A 33 3.26 -20.39 1.88
C PHE A 33 4.47 -19.48 1.56
N ARG A 34 5.60 -20.03 1.09
CA ARG A 34 6.78 -19.22 0.79
C ARG A 34 6.55 -18.30 -0.41
N TYR A 35 5.77 -18.77 -1.38
CA TYR A 35 5.38 -17.94 -2.51
C TYR A 35 4.47 -16.79 -2.05
N LEU A 36 3.46 -17.11 -1.22
CA LEU A 36 2.54 -16.09 -0.67
C LEU A 36 3.29 -15.05 0.16
N GLU A 37 4.21 -15.49 1.01
CA GLU A 37 5.08 -14.61 1.82
C GLU A 37 5.92 -13.68 0.92
N ALA A 38 6.62 -14.23 -0.08
CA ALA A 38 7.40 -13.43 -1.01
C ALA A 38 6.55 -12.43 -1.82
N ALA A 39 5.32 -12.80 -2.18
CA ALA A 39 4.42 -11.93 -2.91
C ALA A 39 3.94 -10.74 -2.05
N VAL A 40 3.65 -10.99 -0.76
CA VAL A 40 3.35 -9.93 0.22
C VAL A 40 4.55 -9.02 0.45
N GLU A 41 5.75 -9.58 0.63
CA GLU A 41 6.99 -8.81 0.80
C GLU A 41 7.25 -7.89 -0.40
N LYS A 42 7.06 -8.41 -1.61
CA LYS A 42 7.19 -7.64 -2.86
C LYS A 42 6.17 -6.48 -2.92
N LEU A 43 4.93 -6.72 -2.53
CA LEU A 43 3.90 -5.68 -2.46
C LEU A 43 4.28 -4.59 -1.44
N ALA A 44 4.76 -4.99 -0.27
CA ALA A 44 5.22 -4.06 0.75
C ALA A 44 6.41 -3.23 0.26
N ALA A 45 7.41 -3.85 -0.38
CA ALA A 45 8.57 -3.16 -0.92
C ALA A 45 8.21 -2.13 -2.00
N LYS A 46 7.22 -2.43 -2.84
CA LYS A 46 6.72 -1.51 -3.89
C LYS A 46 6.00 -0.30 -3.31
N THR A 47 5.26 -0.48 -2.21
CA THR A 47 4.28 0.52 -1.77
C THR A 47 4.70 1.30 -0.54
N LEU A 48 5.48 0.71 0.37
CA LEU A 48 5.92 1.34 1.62
C LEU A 48 6.75 2.62 1.39
N PRO A 49 7.75 2.66 0.49
CA PRO A 49 8.56 3.87 0.32
C PRO A 49 7.73 5.07 -0.16
N GLU A 50 6.81 4.85 -1.10
CA GLU A 50 5.97 5.91 -1.63
C GLU A 50 4.99 6.41 -0.58
N THR A 51 4.42 5.53 0.24
CA THR A 51 3.51 5.93 1.31
C THR A 51 4.21 6.69 2.41
N LEU A 52 5.39 6.26 2.84
CA LEU A 52 6.21 7.01 3.80
C LEU A 52 6.53 8.40 3.25
N LYS A 53 6.88 8.50 1.96
CA LYS A 53 7.10 9.79 1.30
C LYS A 53 5.85 10.67 1.29
N ARG A 54 4.70 10.16 0.85
CA ARG A 54 3.43 10.92 0.81
C ARG A 54 2.99 11.38 2.21
N VAL A 55 3.16 10.53 3.22
CA VAL A 55 2.87 10.87 4.62
C VAL A 55 3.81 11.99 5.08
N ALA A 56 5.11 11.90 4.83
CA ALA A 56 6.07 12.95 5.19
C ALA A 56 5.78 14.28 4.48
N GLU A 57 5.40 14.24 3.20
CA GLU A 57 5.08 15.41 2.39
C GLU A 57 3.75 16.08 2.80
N SER A 58 2.84 15.34 3.44
CA SER A 58 1.51 15.83 3.82
C SER A 58 1.53 16.91 4.91
N LYS A 59 2.62 17.06 5.66
CA LYS A 59 2.83 18.11 6.70
C LYS A 59 1.71 18.30 7.74
N ASP A 60 0.80 17.33 7.89
CA ASP A 60 -0.27 17.31 8.91
C ASP A 60 0.10 16.49 10.17
N PHE A 61 1.32 15.96 10.25
CA PHE A 61 1.86 15.36 11.47
C PHE A 61 2.63 16.42 12.28
N SER A 62 1.90 17.22 13.08
CA SER A 62 2.45 17.72 14.34
C SER A 62 2.21 16.66 15.42
N PRO A 63 3.17 16.39 16.34
CA PRO A 63 2.95 15.50 17.48
C PRO A 63 1.73 15.88 18.31
#